data_AF-A0A2V8WYC9-F1
#
_entry.id   AF-A0A2V8WYC9-F1
#
_cell.length_a   1.000
_cell.length_b   1.000
_cell.length_c   1.000
_cell.angle_alpha   90.00
_cell.angle_beta   90.00
_cell.angle_gamma   90.00
#
_symmetry.space_group_name_H-M   'P 1'
#
loop_
_entity.id
_entity.type
_entity.pdbx_description
1 polymer ?
#
loop_
_entity_poly.entity_id
_entity_poly.type
_entity_poly.pdbx_seq_one_letter_code
_entity_poly.pdbx_strand_id
1 'polypeptide(L)'
;MPRIPIIRLRPTAEQLEPPRLTRYTPTISLEGLQVGVDNLRHDVHLSFKFVDQARLQIARLIVRHGGMDGLLAAEALEKARGSSADSLSKPTGKVQASELKPLLSDFHIAALNHAKAAGNLSVDMLARLAIIKFFRIELNAQFAQLLERGRMMLKGYEGVRQQKAVEYRERVAAFQVAKKIILR
;
A
#
# COMPACT_ATOMS: atom_id res chain seq x y z
N MET A 1 -13.67 9.84 -56.45
CA MET A 1 -13.46 9.58 -55.01
C MET A 1 -12.76 8.25 -54.85
N PRO A 2 -11.59 8.17 -54.20
CA PRO A 2 -10.87 6.91 -54.05
C PRO A 2 -11.55 6.05 -52.97
N ARG A 3 -11.80 4.77 -53.28
CA ARG A 3 -12.40 3.81 -52.35
C ARG A 3 -11.31 3.31 -51.40
N ILE A 4 -11.45 3.63 -50.11
CA ILE A 4 -10.58 3.10 -49.06
C ILE A 4 -10.86 1.59 -48.94
N PRO A 5 -9.84 0.71 -49.03
CA PRO A 5 -10.06 -0.71 -48.86
C PRO A 5 -10.38 -1.01 -47.40
N ILE A 6 -11.54 -1.64 -47.17
CA ILE A 6 -11.92 -2.16 -45.86
C ILE A 6 -11.07 -3.40 -45.60
N ILE A 7 -10.08 -3.27 -44.71
CA ILE A 7 -9.33 -4.42 -44.18
C ILE A 7 -10.31 -5.22 -43.34
N ARG A 8 -10.87 -6.28 -43.92
CA ARG A 8 -11.62 -7.28 -43.16
C ARG A 8 -10.62 -8.09 -42.37
N LEU A 9 -10.46 -7.79 -41.09
CA LEU A 9 -9.83 -8.69 -40.12
C LEU A 9 -10.66 -9.98 -40.14
N ARG A 10 -10.19 -10.97 -40.91
CA ARG A 10 -10.72 -12.33 -40.89
C ARG A 10 -10.60 -12.79 -39.43
N PRO A 11 -11.69 -13.21 -38.77
CA PRO A 11 -11.57 -13.87 -37.48
C PRO A 11 -11.04 -15.26 -37.80
N THR A 12 -9.72 -15.40 -37.90
CA THR A 12 -9.12 -16.72 -37.88
C THR A 12 -9.34 -17.21 -36.46
N ALA A 13 -10.32 -18.09 -36.29
CA ALA A 13 -10.45 -18.94 -35.11
C ALA A 13 -9.31 -19.97 -35.09
N GLU A 14 -8.07 -19.52 -35.32
CA GLU A 14 -6.90 -20.24 -34.88
C GLU A 14 -6.97 -20.17 -33.36
N GLN A 15 -7.28 -21.32 -32.75
CA GLN A 15 -7.10 -21.54 -31.32
C GLN A 15 -5.63 -21.29 -31.02
N LEU A 16 -5.28 -20.03 -30.74
CA LEU A 16 -3.96 -19.67 -30.25
C LEU A 16 -3.82 -20.40 -28.91
N GLU A 17 -3.00 -21.46 -28.89
CA GLU A 17 -2.68 -22.10 -27.63
C GLU A 17 -2.16 -21.03 -26.66
N PRO A 18 -2.69 -20.97 -25.43
CA PRO A 18 -2.22 -20.00 -24.47
C PRO A 18 -0.71 -20.22 -24.26
N PRO A 19 0.10 -19.14 -24.21
CA PRO A 19 1.55 -19.27 -24.07
C PRO A 19 1.88 -20.06 -22.81
N ARG A 20 2.75 -21.07 -22.95
CA ARG A 20 3.17 -21.94 -21.85
C ARG A 20 4.01 -21.14 -20.85
N LEU A 21 3.38 -20.67 -19.78
CA LEU A 21 4.05 -19.94 -18.71
C LEU A 21 5.02 -20.87 -17.96
N THR A 22 6.30 -20.54 -17.97
CA THR A 22 7.34 -21.21 -17.18
C THR A 22 7.61 -20.43 -15.90
N ARG A 23 7.84 -21.15 -14.80
CA ARG A 23 8.27 -20.55 -13.54
C ARG A 23 9.78 -20.33 -13.59
N TYR A 24 10.23 -19.13 -13.24
CA TYR A 24 11.63 -18.85 -12.99
C TYR A 24 11.78 -18.28 -11.58
N THR A 25 12.90 -18.59 -10.92
CA THR A 25 13.26 -17.99 -9.63
C THR A 25 14.33 -16.95 -9.90
N PRO A 26 14.03 -15.63 -9.79
CA PRO A 26 15.05 -14.60 -9.94
C PRO A 26 16.07 -14.73 -8.81
N THR A 27 17.35 -14.85 -9.16
CA THR A 27 18.46 -14.69 -8.22
C THR A 27 19.11 -13.35 -8.49
N ILE A 28 19.07 -12.44 -7.51
CA ILE A 28 19.73 -11.13 -7.59
C ILE A 28 21.04 -11.25 -6.82
N SER A 29 22.19 -11.18 -7.51
CA SER A 29 23.48 -11.10 -6.84
C SER A 29 23.75 -9.65 -6.41
N LEU A 30 24.01 -9.46 -5.12
CA LEU A 30 24.35 -8.17 -4.52
C LEU A 30 25.86 -8.12 -4.29
N GLU A 31 26.62 -8.22 -5.38
CA GLU A 31 28.08 -8.32 -5.33
C GLU A 31 28.72 -6.97 -4.97
N GLY A 32 29.80 -7.03 -4.19
CA GLY A 32 30.59 -5.86 -3.80
C GLY A 32 29.89 -4.92 -2.82
N LEU A 33 28.79 -5.33 -2.20
CA LEU A 33 28.15 -4.61 -1.11
C LEU A 33 28.69 -5.07 0.24
N GLN A 34 28.99 -4.10 1.11
CA GLN A 34 29.34 -4.40 2.49
C GLN A 34 28.10 -4.92 3.22
N VAL A 35 28.25 -6.04 3.91
CA VAL A 35 27.19 -6.60 4.73
C VAL A 35 27.00 -5.71 5.96
N GLY A 36 25.77 -5.58 6.43
CA GLY A 36 25.38 -4.74 7.56
C GLY A 36 25.90 -5.26 8.91
N VAL A 37 25.41 -4.66 9.99
CA VAL A 37 25.91 -4.88 11.36
C VAL A 37 25.82 -6.35 11.80
N ASP A 38 24.82 -7.08 11.29
CA ASP A 38 24.63 -8.50 11.60
C ASP A 38 25.49 -9.44 10.73
N ASN A 39 26.30 -8.91 9.79
CA ASN A 39 27.10 -9.64 8.80
C ASN A 39 26.30 -10.68 7.98
N LEU A 40 24.98 -10.59 7.98
CA LEU A 40 24.08 -11.51 7.29
C LEU A 40 23.23 -10.80 6.23
N ARG A 41 22.98 -9.50 6.39
CA ARG A 41 22.04 -8.76 5.56
C ARG A 41 22.63 -7.46 5.04
N HIS A 42 22.18 -7.08 3.85
CA HIS A 42 22.35 -5.73 3.36
C HIS A 42 21.25 -4.84 3.94
N ASP A 43 21.62 -3.93 4.83
CA ASP A 43 20.67 -3.03 5.50
C ASP A 43 20.62 -1.66 4.82
N VAL A 44 19.42 -1.11 4.73
CA VAL A 44 19.15 0.22 4.20
C VAL A 44 18.34 0.98 5.23
N HIS A 45 18.86 2.12 5.66
CA HIS A 45 18.14 3.03 6.53
C HIS A 45 17.26 3.96 5.70
N LEU A 46 15.95 3.90 5.92
CA LEU A 46 15.00 4.85 5.31
C LEU A 46 14.78 6.03 6.25
N SER A 47 14.77 7.24 5.69
CA SER A 47 14.58 8.44 6.50
C SER A 47 13.19 8.46 7.14
N PHE A 48 13.11 8.99 8.37
CA PHE A 48 11.86 9.10 9.11
C PHE A 48 10.76 9.84 8.33
N LYS A 49 11.14 10.94 7.65
CA LYS A 49 10.21 11.71 6.79
C LYS A 49 9.60 10.86 5.68
N PHE A 50 10.40 10.03 5.02
CA PHE A 50 9.91 9.13 3.97
C PHE A 50 8.95 8.09 4.55
N VAL A 51 9.34 7.47 5.68
CA VAL A 51 8.54 6.46 6.36
C VAL A 51 7.16 7.02 6.73
N ASP A 52 7.08 8.21 7.32
CA ASP A 52 5.82 8.83 7.71
C ASP A 52 4.91 9.13 6.51
N GLN A 53 5.46 9.74 5.45
CA GLN A 53 4.69 10.05 4.26
C GLN A 53 4.20 8.79 3.55
N ALA A 54 5.02 7.74 3.54
CA ALA A 54 4.64 6.44 3.01
C ALA A 54 3.54 5.79 3.83
N ARG A 55 3.65 5.80 5.16
CA ARG A 55 2.63 5.27 6.07
C ARG A 55 1.29 5.96 5.88
N LEU A 56 1.31 7.29 5.80
CA LEU A 56 0.11 8.09 5.56
C LEU A 56 -0.55 7.72 4.23
N GLN A 57 0.25 7.53 3.17
CA GLN A 57 -0.28 7.16 1.87
C GLN A 57 -0.82 5.73 1.83
N ILE A 58 -0.13 4.77 2.44
CA ILE A 58 -0.56 3.38 2.56
C ILE A 58 -1.89 3.32 3.30
N ALA A 59 -2.01 3.99 4.45
CA ALA A 59 -3.23 4.02 5.24
C ALA A 59 -4.42 4.51 4.39
N ARG A 60 -4.24 5.59 3.63
CA ARG A 60 -5.28 6.10 2.74
C ARG A 60 -5.69 5.12 1.66
N LEU A 61 -4.73 4.45 1.03
CA LEU A 61 -5.02 3.46 0.00
C LEU A 61 -5.79 2.26 0.59
N ILE A 62 -5.39 1.78 1.77
CA ILE A 62 -6.10 0.70 2.47
C ILE A 62 -7.55 1.09 2.76
N VAL A 63 -7.78 2.30 3.28
CA VAL A 63 -9.13 2.76 3.62
C VAL A 63 -9.98 2.93 2.37
N ARG A 64 -9.43 3.56 1.32
CA ARG A 64 -10.11 3.82 0.05
C ARG A 64 -10.48 2.52 -0.68
N HIS A 65 -9.55 1.57 -0.75
CA HIS A 65 -9.78 0.28 -1.41
C HIS A 65 -10.54 -0.72 -0.51
N GLY A 66 -10.54 -0.49 0.80
CA GLY A 66 -11.27 -1.28 1.79
C GLY A 66 -12.69 -0.82 2.07
N GLY A 67 -13.14 0.32 1.53
CA GLY A 67 -14.46 0.87 1.79
C GLY A 67 -14.66 1.29 3.26
N MET A 68 -13.58 1.60 3.98
CA MET A 68 -13.60 1.88 5.42
C MET A 68 -13.76 3.38 5.74
N ASP A 69 -13.88 4.25 4.72
CA ASP A 69 -13.94 5.72 4.87
C ASP A 69 -15.04 6.17 5.84
N GLY A 70 -16.24 5.59 5.72
CA GLY A 70 -17.38 5.91 6.58
C GLY A 70 -17.26 5.35 8.02
N LEU A 71 -16.43 4.33 8.23
CA LEU A 71 -16.23 3.71 9.55
C LEU A 71 -15.28 4.51 10.43
N LEU A 72 -14.18 5.01 9.85
CA LEU A 72 -13.25 5.88 10.56
C LEU A 72 -13.89 7.24 10.90
N ALA A 73 -14.75 7.76 10.01
CA ALA A 73 -15.53 8.97 10.28
C ALA A 73 -16.52 8.77 11.44
N ALA A 74 -17.18 7.60 11.53
CA ALA A 74 -18.07 7.28 12.64
C ALA A 74 -17.31 7.08 13.97
N GLU A 75 -16.12 6.47 13.94
CA GLU A 75 -15.24 6.36 15.11
C GLU A 75 -14.78 7.73 15.62
N ALA A 76 -14.39 8.64 14.72
CA ALA A 76 -14.00 10.00 15.08
C ALA A 76 -15.16 10.76 15.77
N LEU A 77 -16.40 10.54 15.30
CA LEU A 77 -17.61 11.13 15.88
C LEU A 77 -17.94 10.56 17.26
N GLU A 78 -17.77 9.26 17.49
CA GLU A 78 -17.98 8.64 18.81
C GLU A 78 -16.88 9.02 19.81
N LYS A 79 -15.61 9.13 19.38
CA LYS A 79 -14.53 9.68 20.22
C LYS A 79 -14.76 11.14 20.60
N ALA A 80 -15.23 11.98 19.67
CA ALA A 80 -15.59 13.37 19.95
C ALA A 80 -16.78 13.51 20.92
N ARG A 81 -17.67 12.50 20.99
CA ARG A 81 -18.77 12.46 21.96
C ARG A 81 -18.36 11.97 23.35
N GLY A 82 -17.27 11.22 23.46
CA GLY A 82 -16.71 10.73 24.72
C GLY A 82 -15.75 11.69 25.42
N SER A 83 -15.22 12.70 24.72
CA SER A 83 -14.37 13.74 25.33
C SER A 83 -15.21 14.95 25.75
N SER A 84 -15.50 15.06 27.06
CA SER A 84 -16.01 16.30 27.63
C SER A 84 -14.97 17.42 27.48
N ALA A 85 -15.40 18.53 26.86
CA ALA A 85 -14.83 19.88 26.91
C ALA A 85 -13.29 19.99 27.05
N ASP A 86 -12.59 20.14 25.93
CA ASP A 86 -11.65 21.26 25.66
C ASP A 86 -10.72 20.87 24.47
N SER A 87 -11.17 21.13 23.26
CA SER A 87 -10.33 21.37 22.07
C SER A 87 -11.23 21.53 20.85
N LEU A 88 -11.58 22.78 20.57
CA LEU A 88 -12.15 23.21 19.29
C LEU A 88 -11.09 23.09 18.18
N SER A 89 -10.63 21.88 17.87
CA SER A 89 -10.06 21.61 16.55
C SER A 89 -11.21 21.19 15.65
N LYS A 90 -11.75 22.16 14.91
CA LYS A 90 -12.57 21.92 13.70
C LYS A 90 -11.98 20.73 12.92
N PRO A 91 -12.78 19.82 12.34
CA PRO A 91 -12.28 18.82 11.42
C PRO A 91 -11.98 19.49 10.08
N THR A 92 -11.04 20.43 10.04
CA THR A 92 -10.44 20.93 8.79
C THR A 92 -9.30 19.99 8.41
N GLY A 93 -9.63 18.74 8.17
CA GLY A 93 -8.72 17.81 7.54
C GLY A 93 -8.90 17.90 6.04
N LYS A 94 -8.49 19.00 5.39
CA LYS A 94 -8.07 18.87 3.99
C LYS A 94 -6.98 17.81 4.02
N VAL A 95 -7.32 16.60 3.56
CA VAL A 95 -6.44 15.43 3.57
C VAL A 95 -5.13 15.87 2.94
N GLN A 96 -4.08 16.08 3.76
CA GLN A 96 -2.79 16.53 3.26
C GLN A 96 -2.34 15.51 2.22
N ALA A 97 -2.21 15.93 0.95
CA ALA A 97 -1.73 15.06 -0.09
C ALA A 97 -0.36 14.51 0.35
N SER A 98 -0.15 13.19 0.33
CA SER A 98 1.20 12.68 0.65
C SER A 98 2.14 13.22 -0.39
N GLU A 99 3.25 13.76 0.09
CA GLU A 99 4.39 14.13 -0.75
C GLU A 99 5.26 12.89 -1.07
N LEU A 100 4.69 11.69 -0.99
CA LEU A 100 5.43 10.45 -1.23
C LEU A 100 5.98 10.34 -2.65
N LYS A 101 5.21 10.80 -3.66
CA LYS A 101 5.63 10.74 -5.06
C LYS A 101 6.95 11.49 -5.33
N PRO A 102 7.08 12.78 -4.96
CA PRO A 102 8.36 13.48 -5.12
C PRO A 102 9.47 12.87 -4.25
N LEU A 103 9.16 12.44 -3.02
CA LEU A 103 10.16 11.77 -2.18
C LEU A 103 10.68 10.45 -2.80
N LEU A 104 9.82 9.69 -3.48
CA LEU A 104 10.21 8.49 -4.21
C LEU A 104 11.08 8.82 -5.43
N SER A 105 10.74 9.86 -6.19
CA SER A 105 11.58 10.26 -7.33
C SER A 105 12.96 10.68 -6.85
N ASP A 106 13.03 11.51 -5.82
CA ASP A 106 14.29 12.02 -5.27
C ASP A 106 15.14 10.87 -4.72
N PHE A 107 14.52 9.92 -4.02
CA PHE A 107 15.18 8.72 -3.54
C PHE A 107 15.77 7.89 -4.68
N HIS A 108 15.00 7.60 -5.73
CA HIS A 108 15.47 6.80 -6.85
C HIS A 108 16.59 7.49 -7.64
N ILE A 109 16.52 8.81 -7.81
CA ILE A 109 17.58 9.59 -8.46
C ILE A 109 18.85 9.56 -7.60
N ALA A 110 18.73 9.76 -6.29
CA ALA A 110 19.86 9.71 -5.37
C ALA A 110 20.53 8.32 -5.35
N ALA A 111 19.73 7.25 -5.30
CA ALA A 111 20.24 5.87 -5.35
C ALA A 111 20.99 5.57 -6.65
N LEU A 112 20.45 5.99 -7.79
CA LEU A 112 21.08 5.82 -9.10
C LEU A 112 22.40 6.60 -9.21
N ASN A 113 22.42 7.85 -8.73
CA ASN A 113 23.63 8.67 -8.74
C ASN A 113 24.71 8.08 -7.82
N HIS A 114 24.31 7.55 -6.66
CA HIS A 114 25.24 6.88 -5.75
C HIS A 114 25.81 5.59 -6.37
N ALA A 115 24.97 4.78 -7.03
CA ALA A 115 25.40 3.59 -7.74
C ALA A 115 26.39 3.91 -8.88
N LYS A 116 26.16 5.00 -9.62
CA LYS A 116 27.08 5.50 -10.66
C LYS A 116 28.41 5.94 -10.07
N ALA A 117 28.40 6.70 -8.98
CA ALA A 117 29.61 7.17 -8.31
C ALA A 117 30.44 6.00 -7.75
N ALA A 118 29.77 4.97 -7.23
CA ALA A 118 30.42 3.76 -6.71
C ALA A 118 30.81 2.74 -7.82
N GLY A 119 30.39 2.96 -9.06
CA GLY A 119 30.57 1.98 -10.15
C GLY A 119 29.88 0.63 -9.89
N ASN A 120 28.91 0.57 -8.98
CA ASN A 120 28.24 -0.65 -8.54
C ASN A 120 26.72 -0.53 -8.63
N LEU A 121 26.13 -1.21 -9.62
CA LEU A 121 24.68 -1.22 -9.85
C LEU A 121 23.89 -1.88 -8.70
N SER A 122 24.51 -2.81 -7.97
CA SER A 122 23.86 -3.51 -6.85
C SER A 122 23.36 -2.54 -5.78
N VAL A 123 23.97 -1.37 -5.65
CA VAL A 123 23.55 -0.29 -4.74
C VAL A 123 22.15 0.25 -5.10
N ASP A 124 21.89 0.51 -6.38
CA ASP A 124 20.57 0.98 -6.84
C ASP A 124 19.53 -0.13 -6.69
N MET A 125 19.90 -1.37 -7.02
CA MET A 125 19.02 -2.53 -6.83
C MET A 125 18.64 -2.73 -5.36
N LEU A 126 19.61 -2.66 -4.45
CA LEU A 126 19.37 -2.75 -3.01
C LEU A 126 18.43 -1.65 -2.51
N ALA A 127 18.62 -0.42 -2.97
CA ALA A 127 17.75 0.70 -2.61
C ALA A 127 16.29 0.48 -3.06
N ARG A 128 16.08 0.00 -4.29
CA ARG A 128 14.74 -0.35 -4.79
C ARG A 128 14.11 -1.50 -4.01
N LEU A 129 14.89 -2.55 -3.72
CA LEU A 129 14.45 -3.68 -2.92
C LEU A 129 14.06 -3.25 -1.50
N ALA A 130 14.79 -2.32 -0.89
CA ALA A 130 14.47 -1.79 0.43
C ALA A 130 13.10 -1.09 0.46
N ILE A 131 12.78 -0.27 -0.55
CA ILE A 131 11.45 0.36 -0.67
C ILE A 131 10.36 -0.70 -0.80
N ILE A 132 10.52 -1.66 -1.70
CA ILE A 132 9.51 -2.72 -1.94
C ILE A 132 9.30 -3.55 -0.66
N LYS A 133 10.39 -3.93 0.01
CA LYS A 133 10.37 -4.64 1.28
C LYS A 133 9.62 -3.84 2.34
N PHE A 134 9.93 -2.56 2.48
CA PHE A 134 9.25 -1.67 3.42
C PHE A 134 7.75 -1.56 3.12
N PHE A 135 7.35 -1.26 1.89
CA PHE A 135 5.94 -1.17 1.51
C PHE A 135 5.20 -2.48 1.77
N ARG A 136 5.80 -3.63 1.44
CA ARG A 136 5.17 -4.93 1.68
C ARG A 136 4.94 -5.19 3.17
N ILE A 137 5.94 -4.91 4.01
CA ILE A 137 5.82 -5.09 5.47
C ILE A 137 4.76 -4.12 6.03
N GLU A 138 4.86 -2.85 5.67
CA GLU A 138 3.99 -1.79 6.20
C GLU A 138 2.53 -1.96 5.74
N LEU A 139 2.27 -2.34 4.49
CA LEU A 139 0.93 -2.66 3.99
C LEU A 139 0.27 -3.78 4.80
N ASN A 140 1.00 -4.87 5.04
CA ASN A 140 0.49 -5.99 5.82
C ASN A 140 0.24 -5.60 7.28
N ALA A 141 1.16 -4.85 7.89
CA ALA A 141 1.04 -4.38 9.27
C ALA A 141 -0.18 -3.47 9.45
N GLN A 142 -0.34 -2.46 8.59
CA GLN A 142 -1.46 -1.51 8.67
C GLN A 142 -2.80 -2.17 8.37
N PHE A 143 -2.86 -3.10 7.42
CA PHE A 143 -4.07 -3.88 7.15
C PHE A 143 -4.49 -4.67 8.39
N ALA A 144 -3.55 -5.38 9.02
CA ALA A 144 -3.82 -6.15 10.24
C ALA A 144 -4.28 -5.23 11.39
N GLN A 145 -3.60 -4.10 11.61
CA GLN A 145 -3.99 -3.13 12.63
C GLN A 145 -5.40 -2.58 12.42
N LEU A 146 -5.76 -2.23 11.17
CA LEU A 146 -7.09 -1.73 10.86
C LEU A 146 -8.17 -2.79 11.05
N LEU A 147 -7.89 -4.04 10.68
CA LEU A 147 -8.79 -5.16 10.89
C LEU A 147 -9.03 -5.42 12.39
N GLU A 148 -7.98 -5.42 13.21
CA GLU A 148 -8.09 -5.58 14.65
C GLU A 148 -8.88 -4.44 15.30
N ARG A 149 -8.64 -3.19 14.89
CA ARG A 149 -9.45 -2.05 15.34
C ARG A 149 -10.93 -2.23 14.98
N GLY A 150 -11.22 -2.68 13.75
CA GLY A 150 -12.59 -2.99 13.33
C GLY A 150 -13.26 -4.07 14.18
N ARG A 151 -12.52 -5.12 14.54
CA ARG A 151 -13.00 -6.20 15.42
C ARG A 151 -13.26 -5.71 16.85
N MET A 152 -12.38 -4.88 17.40
CA MET A 152 -12.58 -4.28 18.73
C MET A 152 -13.83 -3.39 18.77
N MET A 153 -14.02 -2.56 17.73
CA MET A 153 -15.22 -1.73 17.61
C MET A 153 -16.50 -2.58 17.55
N LEU A 154 -16.48 -3.67 16.78
CA LEU A 154 -17.62 -4.58 16.67
C LEU A 154 -18.03 -5.17 18.03
N LYS A 155 -17.06 -5.60 18.85
CA LYS A 155 -17.33 -6.05 20.23
C LYS A 155 -17.99 -4.96 21.09
N GLY A 156 -17.62 -3.70 20.90
CA GLY A 156 -18.26 -2.58 21.61
C GLY A 156 -19.72 -2.33 21.22
N TYR A 157 -20.16 -2.79 20.05
CA TYR A 157 -21.55 -2.68 19.58
C TYR A 157 -22.43 -3.87 19.96
N GLU A 158 -21.85 -4.97 20.47
CA GLU A 158 -22.56 -6.15 20.99
C GLU A 158 -23.29 -5.80 22.31
N GLY A 159 -24.39 -5.04 22.21
CA GLY A 159 -25.26 -4.74 23.36
C GLY A 159 -26.15 -3.50 23.23
N VAL A 160 -25.78 -2.51 22.39
CA VAL A 160 -26.43 -1.18 22.41
C VAL A 160 -27.26 -0.88 21.15
N ARG A 161 -26.86 -1.36 19.96
CA ARG A 161 -27.52 -1.04 18.68
C ARG A 161 -27.40 -2.18 17.66
N GLN A 162 -28.35 -3.11 17.65
CA GLN A 162 -28.33 -4.32 16.79
C GLN A 162 -28.23 -4.00 15.29
N GLN A 163 -28.99 -3.04 14.76
CA GLN A 163 -28.97 -2.75 13.31
C GLN A 163 -27.61 -2.19 12.85
N LYS A 164 -27.04 -1.23 13.58
CA LYS A 164 -25.70 -0.71 13.27
C LYS A 164 -24.63 -1.78 13.47
N ALA A 165 -24.76 -2.66 14.48
CA ALA A 165 -23.81 -3.75 14.68
C ALA A 165 -23.75 -4.71 13.47
N VAL A 166 -24.88 -5.01 12.83
CA VAL A 166 -24.95 -5.85 11.63
C VAL A 166 -24.24 -5.20 10.45
N GLU A 167 -24.53 -3.93 10.16
CA GLU A 167 -23.85 -3.18 9.08
C GLU A 167 -22.32 -3.13 9.29
N TYR A 168 -21.88 -2.93 10.53
CA TYR A 168 -20.46 -2.91 10.88
C TYR A 168 -19.82 -4.29 10.67
N ARG A 169 -20.52 -5.37 11.04
CA ARG A 169 -20.06 -6.74 10.83
C ARG A 169 -19.86 -7.06 9.36
N GLU A 170 -20.81 -6.67 8.52
CA GLU A 170 -20.73 -6.87 7.07
C GLU A 170 -19.53 -6.13 6.47
N ARG A 171 -19.29 -4.88 6.88
CA ARG A 171 -18.14 -4.10 6.40
C ARG A 171 -16.80 -4.69 6.82
N VAL A 172 -16.66 -5.12 8.09
CA VAL A 172 -15.42 -5.75 8.56
C VAL A 172 -15.19 -7.09 7.87
N ALA A 173 -16.24 -7.88 7.62
CA ALA A 173 -16.15 -9.12 6.86
C ALA A 173 -15.75 -8.86 5.39
N ALA A 174 -16.37 -7.88 4.73
CA ALA A 174 -16.03 -7.48 3.36
C ALA A 174 -14.57 -7.02 3.26
N PHE A 175 -14.10 -6.22 4.22
CA PHE A 175 -12.70 -5.80 4.30
C PHE A 175 -11.73 -6.99 4.44
N GLN A 176 -12.09 -7.98 5.27
CA GLN A 176 -11.29 -9.19 5.43
C GLN A 176 -11.23 -10.04 4.14
N VAL A 177 -12.33 -10.16 3.41
CA VAL A 177 -12.39 -10.86 2.12
C VAL A 177 -11.59 -10.11 1.04
N ALA A 178 -11.65 -8.78 1.04
CA ALA A 178 -10.94 -7.91 0.11
C ALA A 178 -9.40 -7.89 0.30
N LYS A 179 -8.86 -8.59 1.31
CA LYS A 179 -7.42 -8.66 1.63
C LYS A 179 -6.54 -8.88 0.39
N LYS A 180 -6.91 -9.82 -0.49
CA LYS A 180 -6.11 -10.14 -1.68
C LYS A 180 -6.08 -9.01 -2.71
N ILE A 181 -7.13 -8.20 -2.76
CA ILE A 181 -7.23 -7.07 -3.69
C ILE A 181 -6.45 -5.87 -3.14
N ILE A 182 -6.54 -5.65 -1.82
CA ILE A 182 -5.89 -4.53 -1.13
C ILE A 182 -4.38 -4.72 -1.00
N LEU A 183 -3.92 -5.95 -0.78
CA LEU A 183 -2.49 -6.28 -0.58
C LEU A 183 -1.77 -6.71 -1.86
N ARG A 184 -2.39 -6.53 -3.03
CA ARG A 184 -1.81 -6.92 -4.33
C ARG A 184 -0.69 -6.00 -4.77
#